data_AF-A0A844Y860-F1
#
_entry.id   AF-A0A844Y860-F1
#
_cell.length_a   1.000
_cell.length_b   1.000
_cell.length_c   1.000
_cell.angle_alpha   90.00
_cell.angle_beta   90.00
_cell.angle_gamma   90.00
#
_symmetry.space_group_name_H-M   'P 1'
#
loop_
_entity.id
_entity.type
_entity.pdbx_description
1 polymer ?
#
loop_
_entity_poly.entity_id
_entity_poly.type
_entity_poly.pdbx_seq_one_letter_code
_entity_poly.pdbx_strand_id
1 'polypeptide(L)'
;MILFAKSQTASRAYRVGLGLAALTAFVTVWTTIVRDDGQGAASFMVILAAAVGAFAVRMEAAGMARAMAGVAAMQVSLGLLFATAPSTIAQPGGQARALVWGTVLAGSWLASAACFRRASRKR
;
A
#
# COMPACT_ATOMS: atom_id res chain seq x y z
N MET A 1 -37.11 5.12 3.96
CA MET A 1 -35.89 5.87 4.31
C MET A 1 -34.83 5.54 3.29
N ILE A 2 -34.60 6.49 2.38
CA ILE A 2 -33.84 6.38 1.14
C ILE A 2 -32.35 6.44 1.48
N LEU A 3 -31.61 5.32 1.44
CA LEU A 3 -30.16 5.36 1.66
C LEU A 3 -29.34 4.34 0.86
N PHE A 4 -29.95 3.69 -0.15
CA PHE A 4 -29.22 2.84 -1.10
C PHE A 4 -28.94 3.50 -2.46
N ALA A 5 -29.36 4.75 -2.66
CA ALA A 5 -29.14 5.49 -3.90
C ALA A 5 -27.92 6.43 -3.82
N LYS A 6 -26.78 5.91 -3.34
CA LYS A 6 -25.48 6.57 -3.59
C LYS A 6 -24.51 5.62 -4.27
N SER A 7 -25.00 4.90 -5.28
CA SER A 7 -24.23 4.48 -6.46
C SER A 7 -23.76 5.72 -7.23
N GLN A 8 -23.00 6.60 -6.57
CA GLN A 8 -22.20 7.60 -7.25
C GLN A 8 -21.13 6.84 -8.00
N THR A 9 -21.20 6.87 -9.31
CA THR A 9 -20.10 6.65 -10.24
C THR A 9 -18.77 6.90 -9.53
N ALA A 10 -18.08 5.84 -9.12
CA ALA A 10 -16.77 5.96 -8.53
C ALA A 10 -15.91 6.71 -9.56
N SER A 11 -15.56 7.97 -9.24
CA SER A 11 -14.76 8.82 -10.12
C SER A 11 -13.60 8.01 -10.67
N ARG A 12 -13.23 8.16 -11.95
CA ARG A 12 -12.12 7.39 -12.56
C ARG A 12 -10.87 7.41 -11.66
N ALA A 13 -10.61 8.51 -10.97
CA ALA A 13 -9.53 8.65 -9.99
C ALA A 13 -9.63 7.67 -8.80
N TYR A 14 -10.83 7.43 -8.26
CA TYR A 14 -11.04 6.45 -7.19
C TYR A 14 -10.77 5.02 -7.67
N ARG A 15 -11.27 4.65 -8.87
CA ARG A 15 -11.02 3.32 -9.45
C ARG A 15 -9.54 3.09 -9.72
N VAL A 16 -8.84 4.11 -10.21
CA VAL A 16 -7.37 4.07 -10.40
C VAL A 16 -6.65 3.92 -9.07
N GLY A 17 -7.03 4.68 -8.04
CA GLY A 17 -6.45 4.55 -6.69
C GLY A 17 -6.63 3.14 -6.10
N LEU A 18 -7.84 2.59 -6.22
CA LEU A 18 -8.15 1.24 -5.76
C LEU A 18 -7.39 0.18 -6.56
N GLY A 19 -7.36 0.30 -7.89
CA GLY A 19 -6.61 -0.59 -8.77
C GLY A 19 -5.12 -0.57 -8.47
N LEU A 20 -4.55 0.61 -8.18
CA LEU A 20 -3.15 0.74 -7.83
C LEU A 20 -2.85 0.09 -6.46
N ALA A 21 -3.69 0.32 -5.46
CA ALA A 21 -3.56 -0.34 -4.16
C ALA A 21 -3.64 -1.87 -4.28
N ALA A 22 -4.57 -2.39 -5.08
CA ALA A 22 -4.71 -3.82 -5.33
C ALA A 22 -3.49 -4.39 -6.07
N LEU A 23 -2.99 -3.69 -7.08
CA LEU A 23 -1.78 -4.09 -7.81
C LEU A 23 -0.56 -4.10 -6.89
N THR A 24 -0.38 -3.06 -6.06
CA THR A 24 0.71 -3.00 -5.08
C THR A 24 0.65 -4.16 -4.09
N ALA A 25 -0.53 -4.48 -3.56
CA ALA A 25 -0.73 -5.62 -2.67
C ALA A 25 -0.38 -6.94 -3.38
N PHE A 26 -0.85 -7.13 -4.62
CA PHE A 26 -0.56 -8.31 -5.42
C PHE A 26 0.95 -8.50 -5.68
N VAL A 27 1.63 -7.45 -6.12
CA VAL A 27 3.09 -7.47 -6.35
C VAL A 27 3.84 -7.76 -5.05
N THR A 28 3.39 -7.20 -3.93
CA THR A 28 3.98 -7.47 -2.61
C THR A 28 3.85 -8.95 -2.26
N VAL A 29 2.66 -9.55 -2.37
CA VAL A 29 2.45 -10.99 -2.11
C VAL A 29 3.33 -11.85 -3.01
N TRP A 30 3.32 -11.58 -4.32
CA TRP A 30 4.08 -12.38 -5.28
C TRP A 30 5.58 -12.38 -4.97
N THR A 31 6.13 -11.20 -4.67
CA THR A 31 7.57 -11.08 -4.42
C THR A 31 8.00 -11.63 -3.07
N THR A 32 7.13 -11.61 -2.05
CA THR A 32 7.50 -11.94 -0.66
C THR A 32 7.11 -13.34 -0.21
N ILE A 33 6.12 -13.96 -0.86
CA ILE A 33 5.57 -15.28 -0.50
C ILE A 33 5.86 -16.31 -1.59
N VAL A 34 5.65 -15.95 -2.85
CA VAL A 34 5.80 -16.90 -3.96
C VAL A 34 7.26 -17.01 -4.39
N ARG A 35 8.00 -15.90 -4.34
CA ARG A 35 9.38 -15.81 -4.84
C ARG A 35 10.46 -15.81 -3.77
N ASP A 36 10.15 -15.28 -2.59
CA ASP A 36 11.01 -15.39 -1.40
C ASP A 36 10.40 -16.43 -0.47
N ASP A 37 11.23 -17.33 0.05
CA ASP A 37 10.84 -18.47 0.91
C ASP A 37 10.38 -18.02 2.31
N GLY A 38 9.39 -17.13 2.39
CA GLY A 38 8.76 -16.66 3.63
C GLY A 38 9.50 -15.57 4.40
N GLN A 39 10.71 -15.16 3.98
CA GLN A 39 11.46 -14.09 4.65
C GLN A 39 10.76 -12.72 4.61
N GLY A 40 9.79 -12.55 3.70
CA GLY A 40 9.02 -11.31 3.55
C GLY A 40 7.70 -11.27 4.32
N ALA A 41 7.42 -12.19 5.25
CA ALA A 41 6.13 -12.29 5.96
C ALA A 41 5.66 -10.98 6.62
N ALA A 42 6.59 -10.14 7.10
CA ALA A 42 6.26 -8.83 7.67
C ALA A 42 5.58 -7.88 6.66
N SER A 43 5.79 -8.08 5.35
CA SER A 43 5.11 -7.33 4.29
C SER A 43 3.62 -7.63 4.22
N PHE A 44 3.18 -8.79 4.72
CA PHE A 44 1.75 -9.13 4.78
C PHE A 44 0.98 -8.23 5.75
N MET A 45 1.63 -7.81 6.84
CA MET A 45 1.03 -6.86 7.79
C MET A 45 0.73 -5.50 7.15
N VAL A 46 1.52 -5.07 6.17
CA VAL A 46 1.29 -3.82 5.43
C VAL A 46 0.02 -3.92 4.57
N ILE A 47 -0.19 -5.07 3.93
CA ILE A 47 -1.41 -5.35 3.16
C ILE A 47 -2.63 -5.41 4.09
N LEU A 48 -2.48 -6.08 5.24
CA LEU A 48 -3.54 -6.18 6.23
C LEU A 48 -3.91 -4.79 6.79
N ALA A 49 -2.91 -3.96 7.09
CA ALA A 49 -3.11 -2.56 7.48
C ALA A 49 -3.85 -1.75 6.41
N ALA A 50 -3.56 -1.99 5.12
CA ALA A 50 -4.29 -1.35 4.02
C ALA A 50 -5.76 -1.79 3.98
N ALA A 51 -6.03 -3.09 4.16
CA ALA A 51 -7.39 -3.63 4.18
C ALA A 51 -8.19 -3.12 5.39
N VAL A 52 -7.61 -3.18 6.59
CA VAL A 52 -8.21 -2.67 7.83
C VAL A 52 -8.42 -1.17 7.76
N GLY A 53 -7.44 -0.42 7.25
CA GLY A 53 -7.54 1.02 7.06
C GLY A 53 -8.66 1.40 6.08
N ALA A 54 -8.79 0.67 4.97
CA ALA A 54 -9.87 0.86 4.01
C ALA A 54 -11.26 0.54 4.61
N PHE A 55 -11.34 -0.52 5.43
CA PHE A 55 -12.56 -0.89 6.13
C PHE A 55 -12.96 0.13 7.20
N ALA A 56 -12.00 0.56 8.03
CA ALA A 56 -12.21 1.52 9.11
C ALA A 56 -12.74 2.87 8.62
N VAL A 57 -12.27 3.32 7.45
CA VAL A 57 -12.75 4.55 6.82
C VAL A 57 -13.98 4.35 5.93
N ARG A 58 -14.61 3.18 6.00
CA ARG A 58 -15.82 2.82 5.22
C ARG A 58 -15.68 3.11 3.73
N MET A 59 -14.47 2.90 3.18
CA MET A 59 -14.16 3.17 1.77
C MET A 59 -14.35 4.64 1.33
N GLU A 60 -14.46 5.60 2.26
CA GLU A 60 -14.58 7.01 1.94
C GLU A 60 -13.27 7.55 1.37
N ALA A 61 -13.33 8.26 0.24
CA ALA A 61 -12.14 8.70 -0.50
C ALA A 61 -11.16 9.55 0.35
N ALA A 62 -11.67 10.45 1.20
CA ALA A 62 -10.82 11.26 2.07
C ALA A 62 -10.10 10.40 3.13
N GLY A 63 -10.80 9.41 3.69
CA GLY A 63 -10.24 8.47 4.65
C GLY A 63 -9.25 7.50 4.00
N MET A 64 -9.55 6.97 2.81
CA MET A 64 -8.63 6.11 2.06
C MET A 64 -7.32 6.83 1.73
N ALA A 65 -7.35 8.12 1.41
CA ALA A 65 -6.13 8.89 1.17
C ALA A 65 -5.22 8.93 2.40
N ARG A 66 -5.78 9.04 3.61
CA ARG A 66 -5.01 8.99 4.87
C ARG A 66 -4.54 7.58 5.20
N ALA A 67 -5.41 6.58 5.01
CA ALA A 67 -5.07 5.18 5.23
C ALA A 67 -3.89 4.75 4.34
N MET A 68 -3.95 5.01 3.04
CA MET A 68 -2.88 4.65 2.10
C MET A 68 -1.57 5.41 2.40
N ALA A 69 -1.65 6.66 2.89
CA ALA A 69 -0.46 7.38 3.34
C ALA A 69 0.17 6.75 4.60
N GLY A 70 -0.65 6.28 5.54
CA GLY A 70 -0.18 5.53 6.71
C GLY A 70 0.48 4.20 6.32
N VAL A 71 -0.13 3.47 5.38
CA VAL A 71 0.44 2.24 4.81
C VAL A 71 1.79 2.51 4.12
N ALA A 72 1.91 3.62 3.38
CA ALA A 72 3.18 4.02 2.79
C ALA A 72 4.26 4.28 3.84
N ALA A 73 3.92 4.96 4.94
CA ALA A 73 4.86 5.19 6.04
C ALA A 73 5.32 3.86 6.66
N MET A 74 4.38 2.94 6.90
CA MET A 74 4.69 1.60 7.41
C MET A 74 5.60 0.82 6.44
N GLN A 75 5.39 0.96 5.12
CA GLN A 75 6.24 0.36 4.09
C GLN A 75 7.66 0.92 4.09
N VAL A 76 7.84 2.23 4.30
CA VAL A 76 9.17 2.84 4.45
C VAL A 76 9.88 2.32 5.69
N SER A 77 9.18 2.25 6.83
CA SER A 77 9.73 1.70 8.07
C SER A 77 10.16 0.24 7.88
N LEU A 78 9.36 -0.57 7.19
CA LEU A 78 9.67 -1.96 6.87
C LEU A 78 10.92 -2.07 5.98
N GLY A 79 11.02 -1.24 4.94
CA GLY A 79 12.20 -1.19 4.07
C GLY A 79 13.48 -0.85 4.83
N LEU A 80 13.40 0.06 5.82
CA LEU A 80 14.53 0.40 6.68
C LEU A 80 14.91 -0.74 7.63
N LEU A 81 13.92 -1.45 8.18
CA LEU A 81 14.14 -2.64 9.00
C LEU A 81 14.86 -3.74 8.21
N PHE A 82 14.43 -4.01 6.97
CA PHE A 82 15.13 -4.96 6.11
C PHE A 82 16.52 -4.48 5.73
N ALA A 83 16.70 -3.20 5.41
CA ALA A 83 18.02 -2.67 5.06
C ALA A 83 19.04 -2.78 6.21
N THR A 84 18.57 -2.75 7.46
CA THR A 84 19.42 -2.86 8.66
C THR A 84 19.48 -4.28 9.23
N ALA A 85 18.75 -5.24 8.64
CA ALA A 85 18.73 -6.62 9.12
C ALA A 85 20.07 -7.32 8.83
N PRO A 86 20.68 -8.03 9.81
CA PRO A 86 21.94 -8.75 9.60
C PRO A 86 21.89 -9.75 8.43
N SER A 87 20.74 -10.40 8.21
CA SER A 87 20.50 -11.32 7.10
C SER A 87 20.55 -10.66 5.71
N THR A 88 20.23 -9.38 5.64
CA THR A 88 20.26 -8.58 4.41
C THR A 88 21.62 -7.91 4.21
N ILE A 89 22.29 -7.53 5.29
CA ILE A 89 23.65 -6.97 5.29
C ILE A 89 24.67 -8.03 4.86
N ALA A 90 24.47 -9.30 5.27
CA ALA A 90 25.33 -10.42 4.90
C ALA A 90 25.31 -10.73 3.38
N GLN A 91 24.32 -10.24 2.64
CA GLN A 91 24.21 -10.44 1.20
C GLN A 91 24.82 -9.26 0.42
N PRO A 92 25.70 -9.51 -0.56
CA PRO A 92 26.24 -8.45 -1.42
C PRO A 92 25.12 -7.67 -2.12
N GLY A 93 25.03 -6.36 -1.87
CA GLY A 93 24.00 -5.49 -2.45
C GLY A 93 22.59 -5.64 -1.87
N GLY A 94 22.40 -6.46 -0.83
CA GLY A 94 21.09 -6.71 -0.21
C GLY A 94 20.42 -5.45 0.34
N GLN A 95 21.20 -4.58 1.01
CA GLN A 95 20.69 -3.32 1.58
C GLN A 95 20.12 -2.38 0.50
N ALA A 96 20.89 -2.14 -0.56
CA ALA A 96 20.48 -1.27 -1.65
C ALA A 96 19.19 -1.81 -2.32
N ARG A 97 19.13 -3.12 -2.55
CA ARG A 97 17.94 -3.77 -3.10
C ARG A 97 16.72 -3.63 -2.18
N ALA A 98 16.88 -3.81 -0.88
CA ALA A 98 15.79 -3.65 0.10
C ALA A 98 15.25 -2.22 0.13
N LEU A 99 16.12 -1.22 0.11
CA LEU A 99 15.75 0.19 0.08
C LEU A 99 15.05 0.58 -1.22
N VAL A 100 15.59 0.17 -2.37
CA VAL A 100 14.99 0.43 -3.68
C VAL A 100 13.60 -0.21 -3.76
N TRP A 101 13.46 -1.47 -3.32
CA TRP A 101 12.18 -2.16 -3.37
C TRP A 101 11.15 -1.54 -2.42
N GLY A 102 11.56 -1.25 -1.18
CA GLY A 102 10.70 -0.60 -0.18
C GLY A 102 10.22 0.78 -0.61
N THR A 103 11.10 1.59 -1.21
CA THR A 103 10.75 2.93 -1.72
C THR A 103 9.82 2.88 -2.93
N VAL A 104 10.02 1.95 -3.86
CA VAL A 104 9.10 1.74 -5.00
C VAL A 104 7.71 1.38 -4.50
N LEU A 105 7.61 0.45 -3.55
CA LEU A 105 6.32 0.06 -3.00
C LEU A 105 5.66 1.18 -2.20
N ALA A 106 6.42 1.91 -1.37
CA ALA A 106 5.90 3.07 -0.65
C ALA A 106 5.40 4.16 -1.61
N GLY A 107 6.14 4.40 -2.70
CA GLY A 107 5.74 5.32 -3.77
C GLY A 107 4.41 4.93 -4.41
N SER A 108 4.18 3.64 -4.63
CA SER A 108 2.91 3.16 -5.18
C SER A 108 1.71 3.36 -4.23
N TRP A 109 1.92 3.17 -2.91
CA TRP A 109 0.91 3.49 -1.89
C TRP A 109 0.61 4.99 -1.83
N LEU A 110 1.63 5.85 -1.93
CA LEU A 110 1.46 7.30 -2.00
C LEU A 110 0.75 7.76 -3.27
N ALA A 111 1.05 7.14 -4.41
CA ALA A 111 0.35 7.42 -5.66
C ALA A 111 -1.14 7.04 -5.54
N SER A 112 -1.46 5.92 -4.89
CA SER A 112 -2.85 5.54 -4.58
C SER A 112 -3.51 6.58 -3.65
N ALA A 113 -2.81 7.02 -2.60
CA ALA A 113 -3.27 8.07 -1.70
C ALA A 113 -3.57 9.38 -2.44
N ALA A 114 -2.72 9.77 -3.39
CA ALA A 114 -2.90 10.96 -4.22
C ALA A 114 -4.14 10.85 -5.13
N CYS A 115 -4.40 9.68 -5.71
CA CYS A 115 -5.60 9.39 -6.47
C CYS A 115 -6.87 9.54 -5.62
N PHE A 116 -6.88 8.98 -4.40
CA PHE A 116 -8.01 9.13 -3.47
C PHE A 116 -8.22 10.58 -3.00
N ARG A 117 -7.14 11.32 -2.73
CA ARG A 117 -7.19 12.74 -2.37
C ARG A 117 -7.73 13.60 -3.51
N ARG A 118 -7.38 13.28 -4.77
CA ARG A 118 -7.96 13.95 -5.95
C ARG A 118 -9.44 13.62 -6.10
N ALA A 119 -9.85 12.38 -5.83
CA ALA A 119 -11.24 11.97 -5.88
C ALA A 119 -12.10 12.66 -4.81
N SER A 120 -11.56 12.89 -3.61
CA SER A 120 -12.29 13.55 -2.52
C SER A 120 -12.51 15.05 -2.76
N ARG A 121 -11.67 15.71 -3.57
CA ARG A 121 -11.80 17.14 -3.92
C ARG A 121 -12.78 17.41 -5.05
N LYS A 122 -13.23 16.39 -5.77
CA LYS A 122 -14.20 16.49 -6.89
C LYS A 122 -15.64 16.15 -6.47
N ARG A 123 -15.88 15.95 -5.16
CA ARG A 123 -17.20 15.82 -4.54
C ARG A 123 -17.60 17.16 -3.95
#